data_AF-A0A182SYT4-F1
#
_entry.id   AF-A0A182SYT4-F1
#
_cell.length_a   1.000
_cell.length_b   1.000
_cell.length_c   1.000
_cell.angle_alpha   90.00
_cell.angle_beta   90.00
_cell.angle_gamma   90.00
#
_symmetry.space_group_name_H-M   'P 1'
#
loop_
_entity.id
_entity.type
_entity.pdbx_description
1 polymer ?
#
loop_
_entity_poly.entity_id
_entity_poly.type
_entity_poly.pdbx_seq_one_letter_code
_entity_poly.pdbx_strand_id
1 'polypeptide(L)'
;LLFIFTDCNCHPKGSLGLTCSNKTGQCKCKPNIEGRQCNLCRKGFWDLNSGNGCIPCSCDPNGSELDGCDLHTGQCFCKTGVAGTSCDRCDVGFYGFSALGCKRKFCVNT
;
A
#
# COMPACT_ATOMS: atom_id res chain seq x y z
N LEU A 1 -22.23 36.65 1.22
CA LEU A 1 -22.15 35.40 2.00
C LEU A 1 -21.71 34.29 1.05
N LEU A 2 -20.42 33.97 1.00
CA LEU A 2 -19.90 32.86 0.18
C LEU A 2 -20.22 31.55 0.90
N PHE A 3 -21.37 30.95 0.59
CA PHE A 3 -21.62 29.55 0.95
C PHE A 3 -20.70 28.69 0.07
N ILE A 4 -19.52 28.34 0.60
CA ILE A 4 -18.71 27.30 -0.01
C ILE A 4 -19.48 25.99 0.20
N PHE A 5 -20.29 25.59 -0.79
CA PHE A 5 -20.70 24.19 -0.89
C PHE A 5 -19.43 23.41 -1.23
N THR A 6 -18.70 22.95 -0.22
CA THR A 6 -17.65 21.97 -0.44
C THR A 6 -18.34 20.67 -0.84
N ASP A 7 -18.40 20.43 -2.15
CA ASP A 7 -18.91 19.16 -2.66
C ASP A 7 -18.14 18.00 -1.98
N CYS A 8 -18.91 17.02 -1.51
CA CYS A 8 -18.41 15.91 -0.70
C CYS A 8 -17.33 15.14 -1.46
N ASN A 9 -17.53 14.91 -2.77
CA ASN A 9 -16.59 14.20 -3.64
C ASN A 9 -16.12 12.87 -3.04
N CYS A 10 -17.01 12.15 -2.36
CA CYS A 10 -16.70 10.86 -1.75
C CYS A 10 -16.37 9.83 -2.83
N HIS A 11 -15.28 9.09 -2.65
CA HIS A 11 -14.82 8.11 -3.60
C HIS A 11 -15.80 6.93 -3.68
N PRO A 12 -16.35 6.58 -4.85
CA PRO A 12 -17.44 5.61 -4.97
C PRO A 12 -17.04 4.21 -4.51
N LYS A 13 -15.77 3.84 -4.66
CA LYS A 13 -15.25 2.55 -4.16
C LYS A 13 -14.80 2.60 -2.71
N GLY A 14 -14.37 3.76 -2.23
CA GLY A 14 -13.71 3.88 -0.93
C GLY A 14 -14.61 4.41 0.19
N SER A 15 -15.73 5.03 -0.13
CA SER A 15 -16.74 5.46 0.83
C SER A 15 -17.91 4.48 0.94
N LEU A 16 -18.60 4.51 2.08
CA LEU A 16 -19.86 3.80 2.31
C LEU A 16 -21.05 4.46 1.59
N GLY A 17 -20.88 5.68 1.09
CA GLY A 17 -21.88 6.44 0.33
C GLY A 17 -21.31 7.76 -0.14
N LEU A 18 -22.14 8.56 -0.82
CA LEU A 18 -21.73 9.86 -1.40
C LEU A 18 -21.95 11.06 -0.46
N THR A 19 -22.48 10.82 0.74
CA THR A 19 -22.73 11.86 1.73
C THR A 19 -21.54 12.06 2.66
N CYS A 20 -21.38 13.29 3.12
CA CYS A 20 -20.33 13.68 4.04
C CYS A 20 -20.86 14.49 5.22
N SER A 21 -20.04 14.62 6.26
CA SER A 21 -20.31 15.48 7.41
C SER A 21 -20.56 16.93 6.97
N ASN A 22 -21.67 17.53 7.39
CA ASN A 22 -22.01 18.93 7.09
C ASN A 22 -21.06 19.95 7.74
N LYS A 23 -20.30 19.55 8.78
CA LYS A 23 -19.34 20.41 9.47
C LYS A 23 -17.93 20.31 8.89
N THR A 24 -17.49 19.09 8.55
CA THR A 24 -16.10 18.82 8.18
C THR A 24 -15.91 18.43 6.72
N GLY A 25 -16.99 18.14 6.00
CA GLY A 25 -16.94 17.59 4.65
C GLY A 25 -16.34 16.18 4.58
N GLN A 26 -16.19 15.47 5.70
CA GLN A 26 -15.60 14.13 5.78
C GLN A 26 -16.60 13.06 5.32
N CYS A 27 -16.20 12.24 4.35
CA CYS A 27 -16.94 11.07 3.90
C CYS A 27 -16.80 9.90 4.89
N LYS A 28 -17.80 9.01 4.94
CA LYS A 28 -17.71 7.76 5.72
C LYS A 28 -16.90 6.73 4.94
N CYS A 29 -15.67 6.45 5.37
CA CYS A 29 -14.77 5.54 4.66
C CYS A 29 -15.06 4.07 4.97
N LYS A 30 -14.81 3.20 4.00
CA LYS A 30 -14.72 1.75 4.19
C LYS A 30 -13.47 1.39 5.00
N PRO A 31 -13.35 0.13 5.48
CA PRO A 31 -12.17 -0.31 6.23
C PRO A 31 -10.86 -0.02 5.51
N ASN A 32 -9.84 0.38 6.29
CA ASN A 32 -8.47 0.64 5.84
C ASN A 32 -8.30 1.72 4.77
N ILE A 33 -9.28 2.61 4.64
CA ILE A 33 -9.26 3.76 3.74
C ILE A 33 -9.29 5.05 4.57
N GLU A 34 -8.65 6.09 4.06
CA GLU A 34 -8.50 7.40 4.68
C GLU A 34 -8.58 8.55 3.68
N GLY A 35 -8.41 9.77 4.20
CA GLY A 35 -8.63 11.02 3.48
C GLY A 35 -10.07 11.53 3.59
N ARG A 36 -10.25 12.85 3.36
CA ARG A 36 -11.58 13.50 3.41
C ARG A 36 -12.58 12.81 2.49
N GLN A 37 -12.11 12.39 1.32
CA GLN A 37 -12.88 11.80 0.24
C GLN A 37 -12.83 10.26 0.24
N CYS A 38 -12.12 9.62 1.17
CA CYS A 38 -11.90 8.17 1.20
C CYS A 38 -11.27 7.63 -0.10
N ASN A 39 -10.30 8.36 -0.64
CA ASN A 39 -9.62 8.05 -1.90
C ASN A 39 -8.20 7.51 -1.71
N LEU A 40 -7.79 7.23 -0.47
CA LEU A 40 -6.44 6.77 -0.14
C LEU A 40 -6.50 5.52 0.76
N CYS A 41 -5.73 4.49 0.45
CA CYS A 41 -5.50 3.39 1.39
C CYS A 41 -4.61 3.85 2.53
N ARG A 42 -4.90 3.42 3.76
CA ARG A 42 -4.00 3.66 4.90
C ARG A 42 -2.64 3.01 4.65
N LYS A 43 -1.59 3.56 5.27
CA LYS A 43 -0.27 2.94 5.28
C LYS A 43 -0.36 1.47 5.69
N GLY A 44 0.29 0.59 4.93
CA GLY A 44 0.24 -0.87 5.15
C GLY A 44 -0.94 -1.57 4.48
N PHE A 45 -1.74 -0.86 3.68
CA PHE A 45 -2.85 -1.41 2.90
C PHE A 45 -2.81 -0.94 1.45
N TRP A 46 -3.39 -1.73 0.54
CA TRP A 46 -3.41 -1.46 -0.90
C TRP A 46 -4.73 -1.94 -1.53
N ASP A 47 -4.89 -1.69 -2.83
CA ASP A 47 -6.07 -2.06 -3.64
C ASP A 47 -7.38 -1.39 -3.18
N LEU A 48 -7.50 -0.10 -3.50
CA LEU A 48 -8.75 0.66 -3.36
C LEU A 48 -9.87 0.10 -4.28
N ASN A 49 -9.51 -0.62 -5.33
CA ASN A 49 -10.44 -1.12 -6.34
C ASN A 49 -11.16 -2.40 -5.91
N SER A 50 -10.69 -3.07 -4.85
CA SER A 50 -11.38 -4.20 -4.20
C SER A 50 -12.86 -3.90 -3.92
N GLY A 51 -13.19 -2.61 -3.68
CA GLY A 51 -14.53 -2.14 -3.37
C GLY A 51 -15.02 -2.51 -1.98
N ASN A 52 -14.25 -3.23 -1.16
CA ASN A 52 -14.64 -3.63 0.20
C ASN A 52 -13.74 -3.03 1.30
N GLY A 53 -12.79 -2.19 0.91
CA GLY A 53 -11.74 -1.68 1.78
C GLY A 53 -10.37 -2.10 1.29
N CYS A 54 -9.32 -1.38 1.66
CA CYS A 54 -7.97 -1.77 1.24
C CYS A 54 -7.51 -3.02 2.01
N ILE A 55 -6.81 -3.89 1.32
CA ILE A 55 -6.27 -5.16 1.84
C ILE A 55 -4.86 -4.95 2.41
N PRO A 56 -4.45 -5.70 3.44
CA PRO A 56 -3.14 -5.51 4.05
C PRO A 56 -2.02 -5.87 3.09
N CYS A 57 -0.93 -5.09 3.14
CA CYS A 57 0.34 -5.48 2.52
C CYS A 57 0.87 -6.75 3.18
N SER A 58 1.47 -7.64 2.40
CA SER A 58 2.04 -8.90 2.90
C SER A 58 3.56 -8.86 2.78
N CYS A 59 4.19 -7.86 3.40
CA CYS A 59 5.63 -7.65 3.32
C CYS A 59 6.38 -8.47 4.38
N ASP A 60 7.43 -9.18 3.96
CA ASP A 60 8.35 -9.85 4.87
C ASP A 60 9.19 -8.79 5.63
N PRO A 61 9.17 -8.80 6.97
CA PRO A 61 9.85 -7.77 7.77
C PRO A 61 11.38 -7.85 7.70
N ASN A 62 11.96 -9.00 7.34
CA ASN A 62 13.39 -9.14 7.14
C ASN A 62 13.80 -8.67 5.73
N GLY A 63 12.96 -8.95 4.74
CA GLY A 63 13.25 -8.67 3.33
C GLY A 63 12.81 -7.30 2.83
N SER A 64 12.03 -6.54 3.61
CA SER A 64 11.49 -5.22 3.23
C SER A 64 12.20 -4.06 3.93
N GLU A 65 12.34 -2.93 3.25
CA GLU A 65 12.97 -1.70 3.77
C GLU A 65 12.02 -0.89 4.68
N LEU A 66 10.71 -0.96 4.42
CA LEU A 66 9.69 -0.14 5.06
C LEU A 66 8.44 -0.96 5.37
N ASP A 67 7.69 -0.51 6.37
CA ASP A 67 6.31 -0.96 6.57
C ASP A 67 5.41 -0.37 5.47
N GLY A 68 4.98 -1.20 4.53
CA GLY A 68 4.05 -0.83 3.48
C GLY A 68 4.43 -1.35 2.10
N CYS A 69 3.53 -1.12 1.16
CA CYS A 69 3.66 -1.57 -0.22
C CYS A 69 3.07 -0.50 -1.15
N ASP A 70 3.38 -0.62 -2.44
CA ASP A 70 2.75 0.18 -3.48
C ASP A 70 1.23 0.04 -3.43
N LEU A 71 0.52 1.18 -3.41
CA LEU A 71 -0.91 1.23 -3.14
C LEU A 71 -1.78 0.60 -4.24
N HIS A 72 -1.23 0.38 -5.44
CA HIS A 72 -1.94 -0.16 -6.59
C HIS A 72 -1.58 -1.61 -6.87
N THR A 73 -0.30 -1.97 -6.72
CA THR A 73 0.24 -3.29 -7.09
C THR A 73 0.46 -4.21 -5.90
N GLY A 74 0.52 -3.66 -4.68
CA GLY A 74 0.85 -4.43 -3.48
C GLY A 74 2.33 -4.80 -3.36
N GLN A 75 3.18 -4.31 -4.25
CA GLN A 75 4.62 -4.58 -4.23
C GLN A 75 5.28 -3.92 -3.02
N CYS A 76 5.89 -4.73 -2.16
CA CYS A 76 6.69 -4.26 -1.03
C CYS A 76 8.03 -3.67 -1.51
N PHE A 77 8.59 -2.75 -0.73
CA PHE A 77 9.89 -2.13 -1.01
C PHE A 77 11.00 -3.06 -0.54
N CYS A 78 11.55 -3.88 -1.44
CA CYS A 78 12.50 -4.93 -1.07
C CYS A 78 13.91 -4.40 -0.82
N LYS A 79 14.61 -5.05 0.13
CA LYS A 79 16.03 -4.84 0.39
C LYS A 79 16.89 -5.27 -0.79
N THR A 80 18.16 -4.86 -0.78
CA THR A 80 19.11 -5.21 -1.82
C THR A 80 19.21 -6.73 -2.02
N GLY A 81 19.05 -7.17 -3.28
CA GLY A 81 19.14 -8.58 -3.67
C GLY A 81 17.93 -9.43 -3.26
N VAL A 82 16.86 -8.82 -2.75
CA VAL A 82 15.60 -9.46 -2.38
C VAL A 82 14.54 -9.19 -3.45
N ALA A 83 13.68 -10.16 -3.69
CA ALA A 83 12.63 -10.11 -4.70
C ALA A 83 11.33 -10.78 -4.21
N GLY A 84 10.31 -10.73 -5.07
CA GLY A 84 8.95 -11.17 -4.77
C GLY A 84 8.06 -10.00 -4.33
N THR A 85 6.75 -10.12 -4.54
CA THR A 85 5.77 -9.09 -4.13
C THR A 85 5.85 -8.81 -2.63
N SER A 86 6.12 -9.87 -1.85
CA SER A 86 6.27 -9.86 -0.41
C SER A 86 7.71 -9.67 0.08
N CYS A 87 8.70 -9.52 -0.82
CA CYS A 87 10.13 -9.49 -0.47
C CYS A 87 10.59 -10.72 0.35
N ASP A 88 10.12 -11.91 -0.01
CA ASP A 88 10.24 -13.15 0.76
C ASP A 88 11.36 -14.07 0.28
N ARG A 89 12.11 -13.67 -0.77
CA ARG A 89 13.14 -14.51 -1.38
C ARG A 89 14.27 -13.69 -1.97
N CYS A 90 15.44 -14.31 -2.13
CA CYS A 90 16.51 -13.69 -2.89
C CYS A 90 16.15 -13.59 -4.38
N ASP A 91 16.59 -12.50 -5.00
CA ASP A 91 16.51 -12.31 -6.44
C ASP A 91 17.42 -13.29 -7.19
N VAL A 92 17.23 -13.39 -8.50
CA VAL A 92 18.05 -14.19 -9.39
C VAL A 92 19.50 -13.75 -9.27
N GLY A 93 20.40 -14.71 -9.04
CA GLY A 93 21.82 -14.43 -8.82
C GLY A 93 22.17 -14.00 -7.39
N PHE A 94 21.26 -14.09 -6.43
CA PHE A 94 21.50 -13.82 -5.01
C PHE A 94 21.23 -15.05 -4.11
N TYR A 95 21.77 -15.04 -2.89
CA TYR A 95 21.61 -16.11 -1.90
C TYR A 95 21.74 -15.59 -0.46
N GLY A 96 21.37 -16.43 0.52
CA GLY A 96 21.54 -16.14 1.95
C GLY A 96 20.61 -15.05 2.47
N PHE A 97 19.29 -15.26 2.32
CA PHE A 97 18.24 -14.35 2.80
C PHE A 97 18.39 -14.07 4.30
N SER A 98 18.34 -12.79 4.67
CA SER A 98 18.49 -12.32 6.05
C SER A 98 17.90 -10.92 6.21
N ALA A 99 17.86 -10.41 7.44
CA ALA A 99 17.46 -9.03 7.72
C ALA A 99 18.35 -7.97 7.04
N LEU A 100 19.52 -8.33 6.49
CA LEU A 100 20.40 -7.44 5.72
C LEU A 100 20.19 -7.54 4.20
N GLY A 101 19.18 -8.28 3.75
CA GLY A 101 18.97 -8.61 2.33
C GLY A 101 19.70 -9.88 1.92
N CYS A 102 20.08 -9.97 0.64
CA CYS A 102 20.78 -11.13 0.09
C CYS A 102 22.16 -10.79 -0.47
N LYS A 103 23.06 -11.78 -0.46
CA LYS A 103 24.41 -11.69 -1.01
C LYS A 103 24.42 -12.07 -2.48
N ARG A 104 25.17 -11.34 -3.30
CA ARG A 104 25.34 -11.65 -4.72
C ARG A 104 26.16 -12.93 -4.88
N LYS A 105 25.68 -13.86 -5.70
CA LYS A 105 26.45 -15.03 -6.16
C LYS A 105 27.56 -14.50 -7.06
N PHE A 106 28.80 -14.86 -6.75
CA PHE A 106 29.89 -14.65 -7.70
C PHE A 106 29.76 -15.72 -8.78
N CYS A 107 29.23 -15.34 -9.93
CA CYS A 107 29.34 -16.16 -11.13
C CYS A 107 30.80 -16.11 -11.57
N VAL A 108 31.56 -17.16 -11.25
CA VAL A 108 32.88 -17.35 -11.83
C VAL A 108 32.64 -17.93 -13.23
N ASN A 109 32.90 -17.14 -14.28
CA ASN A 109 32.92 -17.65 -15.65
C ASN A 109 34.04 -18.68 -15.73
N THR A 110 33.68 -19.96 -15.75
CA THR A 110 34.60 -21.07 -16.01
C THR A 110 34.37 -21.54 -17.43
#